data_AF-A0A6G3ZXQ1-F1
#
_entry.id   AF-A0A6G3ZXQ1-F1
#
_cell.length_a   1.000
_cell.length_b   1.000
_cell.length_c   1.000
_cell.angle_alpha   90.00
_cell.angle_beta   90.00
_cell.angle_gamma   90.00
#
_symmetry.space_group_name_H-M   'P 1'
#
loop_
_entity.id
_entity.type
_entity.pdbx_description
1 polymer ?
#
loop_
_entity_poly.entity_id
_entity_poly.type
_entity_poly.pdbx_seq_one_letter_code
_entity_poly.pdbx_strand_id
1 'polypeptide(L)' 'MYFSLKRLEQEDNITSYWGDETQGGRRKYYHLTDKGTQTYTVNRSNWEYAKKYWNSSFKEGGRKNEQPT' A
#
# COMPACT_ATOMS: atom_id res chain seq x y z
N MET A 1 3.50 12.69 4.03
CA MET A 1 3.30 11.83 5.22
C MET A 1 2.08 12.26 6.02
N TYR A 2 1.98 13.51 6.49
CA TYR A 2 0.82 13.99 7.26
C TYR A 2 -0.52 13.89 6.52
N PHE A 3 -0.57 14.31 5.25
CA PHE A 3 -1.78 14.24 4.44
C PHE A 3 -2.27 12.81 4.18
N SER A 4 -1.35 11.87 3.99
CA SER A 4 -1.67 10.45 3.77
C SER A 4 -2.34 9.85 5.00
N LEU A 5 -1.78 10.11 6.20
CA LEU A 5 -2.35 9.63 7.46
C LEU A 5 -3.70 10.29 7.75
N LYS A 6 -3.83 11.61 7.51
CA LYS A 6 -5.10 12.31 7.69
C LYS A 6 -6.21 11.76 6.78
N ARG A 7 -5.88 11.41 5.54
CA ARG A 7 -6.84 10.81 4.60
C ARG A 7 -7.25 9.41 5.05
N LEU A 8 -6.29 8.59 5.49
CA LEU A 8 -6.59 7.26 6.03
C LEU A 8 -7.43 7.32 7.31
N GLU A 9 -7.20 8.33 8.15
CA GLU A 9 -8.01 8.60 9.35
C GLU A 9 -9.43 9.05 8.96
N GLN A 10 -9.57 9.92 7.97
CA GLN A 10 -10.87 10.37 7.44
C GLN A 10 -11.66 9.24 6.74
N GLU A 11 -10.96 8.28 6.15
CA GLU A 11 -11.57 7.09 5.54
C GLU A 11 -11.83 5.96 6.56
N ASP A 12 -11.62 6.18 7.86
CA ASP A 12 -11.72 5.19 8.94
C ASP A 12 -10.82 3.96 8.76
N ASN A 13 -9.74 4.08 8.00
CA ASN A 13 -8.78 2.99 7.79
C ASN A 13 -7.78 2.88 8.94
N ILE A 14 -7.52 3.99 9.63
CA ILE A 14 -6.67 4.03 10.82
C ILE A 14 -7.34 4.88 11.89
N THR A 15 -7.03 4.63 13.15
CA THR A 15 -7.32 5.60 14.22
C THR A 15 -6.03 6.01 14.90
N SER A 16 -6.08 7.14 15.61
CA SER A 16 -4.94 7.64 16.35
C SER A 16 -5.16 7.66 17.85
N TYR A 17 -4.08 7.43 18.58
CA TYR A 17 -4.04 7.52 20.02
C TYR A 17 -2.73 8.17 20.46
N TRP A 18 -2.75 8.80 21.61
CA TRP A 18 -1.54 9.36 22.18
C TRP A 18 -0.89 8.36 23.13
N GLY A 19 0.41 8.15 22.99
CA GLY A 19 1.15 7.33 23.94
C GLY A 19 1.29 8.04 25.28
N ASP A 20 1.30 7.25 26.35
CA ASP A 20 1.49 7.69 27.73
C ASP A 20 2.96 7.54 28.18
N GLU A 21 3.91 7.73 27.26
CA GLU A 21 5.34 7.69 27.59
C GLU A 21 5.68 8.84 28.54
N THR A 22 6.02 8.49 29.77
CA THR A 22 6.32 9.43 30.87
C THR A 22 7.72 10.04 30.81
N GLN A 23 8.61 9.52 29.95
CA GLN A 23 9.95 10.05 29.69
C GLN A 23 10.12 10.47 28.23
N GLY A 24 9.48 11.58 27.85
CA GLY A 24 9.62 12.19 26.52
C GLY A 24 8.43 13.05 26.14
N GLY A 25 8.55 13.80 25.04
CA GLY A 25 7.40 14.50 24.46
C GLY A 25 6.34 13.50 23.96
N ARG A 26 5.06 13.82 24.20
CA ARG A 26 3.91 12.98 23.83
C ARG A 26 3.93 12.64 22.32
N ARG A 27 3.92 11.35 21.98
CA ARG A 27 3.89 10.88 20.59
C ARG A 27 2.48 10.43 20.20
N LYS A 28 2.08 10.75 18.95
CA LYS A 28 0.84 10.28 18.33
C LYS A 28 1.11 8.98 17.58
N TYR A 29 0.45 7.91 17.99
CA TYR A 29 0.50 6.60 17.36
C TYR A 29 -0.78 6.34 16.56
N TYR A 30 -0.71 5.38 15.65
CA TYR A 30 -1.82 5.00 14.79
C TYR A 30 -2.01 3.49 14.82
N HIS A 31 -3.27 3.05 14.89
CA HIS A 31 -3.62 1.64 14.74
C HIS A 31 -4.47 1.45 13.49
N LEU A 32 -4.35 0.27 12.87
CA LEU A 32 -5.20 -0.11 11.74
C LEU A 32 -6.58 -0.53 12.27
N THR A 33 -7.64 -0.13 11.58
CA THR A 33 -9.00 -0.60 11.89
C THR A 33 -9.31 -1.90 11.14
N ASP A 34 -10.43 -2.54 11.46
CA ASP A 34 -10.93 -3.69 10.68
C ASP A 34 -11.17 -3.31 9.22
N LYS A 35 -11.76 -2.12 9.00
CA LYS A 35 -11.95 -1.54 7.66
C LYS A 35 -10.62 -1.33 6.95
N GLY A 36 -9.62 -0.75 7.63
CA GLY A 36 -8.29 -0.56 7.09
C GLY A 36 -7.60 -1.88 6.71
N THR A 37 -7.84 -2.94 7.47
CA THR A 37 -7.32 -4.29 7.18
C THR A 37 -7.95 -4.88 5.92
N GLN A 38 -9.26 -4.70 5.73
CA GLN A 38 -9.96 -5.12 4.52
C GLN A 38 -9.47 -4.32 3.30
N THR A 39 -9.40 -2.99 3.40
CA THR A 39 -8.91 -2.12 2.34
C THR A 39 -7.46 -2.45 1.97
N TYR A 40 -6.60 -2.71 2.96
CA TYR A 40 -5.22 -3.17 2.73
C TYR A 40 -5.20 -4.47 1.91
N THR A 41 -6.02 -5.43 2.28
CA THR A 41 -6.08 -6.74 1.60
C THR A 41 -6.50 -6.60 0.14
N VAL A 42 -7.53 -5.79 -0.13
CA VAL A 42 -7.99 -5.50 -1.50
C VAL A 42 -6.91 -4.78 -2.31
N ASN A 43 -6.31 -3.74 -1.75
CA ASN A 43 -5.26 -2.97 -2.42
C ASN A 43 -4.04 -3.82 -2.74
N ARG A 44 -3.65 -4.71 -1.82
CA ARG A 44 -2.58 -5.67 -2.04
C ARG A 44 -2.90 -6.64 -3.17
N SER A 45 -4.12 -7.18 -3.21
CA SER A 45 -4.56 -8.07 -4.31
C SER A 45 -4.54 -7.35 -5.66
N ASN A 46 -5.03 -6.10 -5.70
CA ASN A 46 -5.02 -5.28 -6.91
C ASN A 46 -3.58 -5.01 -7.41
N TRP A 47 -2.67 -4.73 -6.49
CA TRP A 47 -1.26 -4.55 -6.81
C TRP A 47 -0.62 -5.82 -7.41
N GLU A 48 -0.85 -6.99 -6.79
CA GLU A 48 -0.34 -8.25 -7.32
C GLU A 48 -0.92 -8.58 -8.70
N TYR A 49 -2.21 -8.31 -8.91
CA TYR A 49 -2.86 -8.47 -10.21
C TYR A 49 -2.24 -7.56 -11.28
N ALA A 50 -2.08 -6.26 -10.99
CA ALA A 50 -1.46 -5.31 -11.91
C ALA A 50 -0.01 -5.70 -12.23
N LYS A 51 0.75 -6.14 -11.22
CA LYS A 51 2.13 -6.63 -11.37
C LYS A 51 2.19 -7.87 -12.25
N LYS A 52 1.26 -8.82 -12.07
CA LYS A 52 1.17 -10.02 -12.90
C LYS A 52 0.88 -9.66 -14.36
N TYR A 53 -0.09 -8.78 -14.60
CA TYR A 53 -0.46 -8.33 -15.95
C TYR A 53 0.70 -7.63 -16.65
N TRP A 54 1.36 -6.70 -15.97
CA TRP A 54 2.55 -6.01 -16.49
C TRP A 54 3.66 -7.01 -16.86
N ASN A 55 3.95 -7.95 -15.96
CA ASN A 55 4.98 -8.95 -16.20
C ASN A 55 4.63 -9.90 -17.36
N SER A 56 3.36 -10.24 -17.57
CA SER A 56 2.96 -11.02 -18.75
C SER A 56 3.15 -10.24 -20.05
N SER A 57 2.73 -8.97 -20.09
CA SER A 57 2.85 -8.16 -21.31
C SER A 57 4.30 -7.82 -21.66
N PHE A 58 5.17 -7.63 -20.66
CA PHE A 58 6.60 -7.40 -20.90
C PHE A 58 7.35 -8.64 -21.37
N LYS A 59 6.92 -9.86 -21.00
CA LYS A 59 7.53 -11.11 -21.49
C LYS A 59 7.22 -11.40 -22.96
N GLU A 60 6.08 -10.94 -23.47
CA GLU A 60 5.70 -11.12 -24.88
C GLU A 60 6.41 -10.14 -25.84
N GLY A 61 6.83 -8.97 -25.36
CA GLY A 61 7.60 -7.99 -26.13
C GLY A 61 9.08 -8.34 -26.36
N GLY A 62 9.59 -9.41 -25.76
CA GLY A 62 11.00 -9.81 -25.79
C GLY A 62 11.39 -10.88 -26.81
N ARG A 63 10.48 -11.35 -27.67
CA ARG A 63 10.78 -12.34 -28.73
C ARG A 63 10.37 -11.86 -30.11
N LYS A 64 11.01 -10.82 -30.63
CA LYS A 64 11.25 -10.66 -32.07
C LYS A 64 12.54 -9.84 -32.23
N ASN A 65 13.61 -10.50 -32.66
CA ASN A 65 14.67 -10.00 -33.56
C ASN A 65 15.83 -11.00 -33.57
N GLU A 66 15.58 -12.20 -34.09
CA GLU A 66 16.60 -12.95 -34.83
C GLU A 66 16.18 -12.87 -36.29
N GLN A 67 16.92 -12.12 -37.10
CA GLN A 67 16.88 -12.22 -38.55
C GLN A 67 18.12 -13.02 -38.96
N PRO A 68 17.99 -14.17 -39.63
CA PRO A 68 19.12 -14.80 -40.30
C PRO A 68 19.17 -14.32 -41.75
N THR A 69 20.16 -13.49 -42.11
CA THR A 69 20.96 -13.63 -43.34
C THR A 69 22.18 -12.72 -43.28
#